data_AF-A0A9E3N8D8-F1
#
_entry.id   AF-A0A9E3N8D8-F1
#
_cell.length_a   1.000
_cell.length_b   1.000
_cell.length_c   1.000
_cell.angle_alpha   90.00
_cell.angle_beta   90.00
_cell.angle_gamma   90.00
#
_symmetry.space_group_name_H-M   'P 1'
#
loop_
_entity.id
_entity.type
_entity.pdbx_description
1 polymer ?
#
loop_
_entity_poly.entity_id
_entity_poly.type
_entity_poly.pdbx_seq_one_letter_code
_entity_poly.pdbx_strand_id
1 'polypeptide(L)' 'MSVILIFVAFVVIGDTAAVGISYLFERISNSASLLVFFGLFAVVFYLAWKLAVFVTERYVVRQN' A
#
# COMPACT_ATOMS: atom_id res chain seq x y z
N MET A 1 -16.02 -5.80 9.60
CA MET A 1 -16.06 -4.99 8.36
C MET A 1 -15.10 -3.80 8.41
N SER A 2 -14.87 -3.16 9.57
CA SER A 2 -13.99 -1.98 9.70
C SER A 2 -12.52 -2.20 9.29
N VAL A 3 -11.94 -3.38 9.57
CA VAL A 3 -10.55 -3.71 9.16
C VAL A 3 -10.37 -3.62 7.64
N ILE A 4 -11.33 -4.14 6.88
CA ILE A 4 -11.27 -4.19 5.41
C ILE A 4 -11.32 -2.78 4.84
N LEU A 5 -12.16 -1.89 5.41
CA LEU A 5 -12.21 -0.49 4.99
C LEU A 5 -10.89 0.24 5.23
N ILE A 6 -10.27 0.04 6.41
CA ILE A 6 -8.98 0.63 6.74
C ILE A 6 -7.88 0.08 5.82
N PHE A 7 -7.91 -1.22 5.54
CA PHE A 7 -7.00 -1.87 4.60
C PHE A 7 -7.11 -1.27 3.19
N VAL A 8 -8.33 -1.15 2.66
CA VAL A 8 -8.56 -0.56 1.33
C VAL A 8 -8.04 0.88 1.28
N ALA A 9 -8.25 1.68 2.34
CA ALA A 9 -7.71 3.04 2.40
C ALA A 9 -6.17 3.06 2.31
N PHE A 10 -5.47 2.18 3.04
CA PHE A 10 -4.01 2.08 2.96
C PHE A 10 -3.53 1.59 1.59
N VAL A 11 -4.22 0.63 0.98
CA VAL A 11 -3.89 0.12 -0.37
C VAL A 11 -4.02 1.23 -1.41
N VAL A 12 -5.13 1.98 -1.41
CA VAL A 12 -5.34 3.09 -2.37
C VAL A 12 -4.23 4.14 -2.27
N ILE A 13 -3.84 4.52 -1.05
CA ILE A 13 -2.75 5.48 -0.82
C ILE A 13 -1.41 4.88 -1.29
N GLY A 14 -1.14 3.62 -0.92
CA GLY A 14 0.11 2.94 -1.26
C GLY A 14 0.28 2.74 -2.76
N ASP A 15 -0.77 2.30 -3.47
CA ASP A 15 -0.72 2.08 -4.92
C ASP A 15 -0.58 3.41 -5.68
N THR A 16 -1.21 4.49 -5.20
CA THR A 16 -1.01 5.83 -5.77
C THR A 16 0.46 6.24 -5.65
N ALA A 17 1.10 6.00 -4.51
CA ALA A 17 2.52 6.25 -4.33
C ALA A 17 3.38 5.33 -5.20
N ALA A 18 3.01 4.04 -5.34
CA ALA A 18 3.72 3.08 -6.17
C ALA A 18 3.73 3.47 -7.64
N VAL A 19 2.59 3.92 -8.18
CA VAL A 19 2.50 4.46 -9.54
C VAL A 19 3.36 5.70 -9.69
N GLY A 20 3.28 6.64 -8.74
CA GLY A 20 4.09 7.86 -8.75
C GLY A 20 5.60 7.58 -8.76
N ILE A 21 6.06 6.65 -7.92
CA ILE A 21 7.46 6.23 -7.89
C ILE A 21 7.84 5.54 -9.20
N SER A 22 7.02 4.62 -9.71
CA SER A 22 7.31 3.89 -10.94
C SER A 22 7.44 4.84 -12.15
N TYR A 23 6.62 5.89 -12.21
CA TYR A 23 6.72 6.93 -13.24
C TYR A 23 8.06 7.69 -13.20
N LEU A 24 8.66 7.87 -12.03
CA LEU A 24 10.00 8.48 -11.93
C LEU A 24 11.08 7.58 -12.54
N PHE A 25 10.92 6.25 -12.44
CA PHE A 25 11.85 5.27 -13.01
C PHE A 25 11.65 5.04 -14.51
N GLU A 26 10.49 5.40 -15.07
CA GLU A 26 10.21 5.32 -16.50
C GLU A 26 11.19 6.18 -17.33
N ARG A 27 11.69 7.29 -16.74
CA ARG A 27 12.72 8.14 -17.36
C ARG A 27 14.08 7.45 -17.54
N ILE A 28 14.34 6.36 -16.81
CA ILE A 28 15.60 5.61 -16.85
C ILE A 28 15.44 4.41 -17.80
N SER A 29 14.40 3.59 -17.59
CA SER A 29 14.10 2.44 -18.42
C SER A 29 12.69 1.93 -18.14
N ASN A 30 11.94 1.62 -19.21
CA ASN A 30 10.61 1.02 -19.10
C ASN A 30 10.63 -0.31 -18.33
N SER A 31 11.65 -1.14 -18.54
CA SER A 31 11.79 -2.41 -17.82
C SER A 31 12.06 -2.20 -16.33
N ALA A 32 12.82 -1.17 -15.97
CA ALA A 32 13.10 -0.83 -14.58
C ALA A 32 11.83 -0.32 -13.86
N SER A 33 11.05 0.54 -14.50
CA SER A 33 9.75 1.02 -13.97
C SER A 33 8.82 -0.14 -13.63
N LEU A 34 8.72 -1.12 -14.53
CA LEU A 34 7.83 -2.26 -14.37
C LEU A 34 8.25 -3.18 -13.20
N LEU A 35 9.55 -3.40 -13.03
CA LEU A 35 10.10 -4.13 -11.88
C LEU A 35 9.87 -3.38 -10.56
N VAL A 36 10.07 -2.07 -10.56
CA VAL A 36 9.82 -1.21 -9.39
C VAL A 36 8.34 -1.24 -9.02
N PHE A 37 7.44 -1.17 -10.00
CA PHE A 37 6.00 -1.25 -9.78
C PHE A 37 5.62 -2.57 -9.12
N PHE A 38 6.06 -3.72 -9.65
CA PHE A 38 5.73 -5.02 -9.06
C PHE A 38 6.30 -5.19 -7.64
N GLY A 39 7.53 -4.71 -7.41
CA GLY A 39 8.13 -4.71 -6.08
C GLY A 39 7.33 -3.87 -5.10
N LEU A 40 6.96 -2.65 -5.48
CA LEU A 40 6.17 -1.75 -4.65
C LEU A 40 4.75 -2.28 -4.42
N PHE A 41 4.12 -2.87 -5.42
CA PHE A 41 2.79 -3.47 -5.30
C PHE A 41 2.75 -4.54 -4.18
N ALA A 42 3.69 -5.48 -4.18
CA ALA A 42 3.77 -6.50 -3.13
C ALA A 42 4.01 -5.89 -1.74
N VAL A 43 4.90 -4.89 -1.66
CA VAL A 43 5.21 -4.18 -0.41
C VAL A 43 4.01 -3.41 0.13
N VAL A 44 3.26 -2.73 -0.75
CA VAL A 44 2.05 -1.99 -0.40
C VAL A 44 1.04 -2.91 0.25
N PHE A 45 0.74 -4.07 -0.35
CA PHE A 45 -0.22 -5.01 0.22
C PHE A 45 0.24 -5.56 1.58
N TYR A 46 1.52 -5.89 1.72
CA TYR A 46 2.07 -6.36 2.99
C TYR A 46 1.98 -5.30 4.09
N LEU A 47 2.38 -4.06 3.80
CA LEU A 47 2.34 -2.96 4.76
C LEU A 47 0.92 -2.54 5.07
N ALA A 48 0.05 -2.43 4.07
CA ALA A 48 -1.35 -2.08 4.23
C ALA A 48 -2.07 -3.08 5.14
N TRP A 49 -1.79 -4.38 4.99
CA TRP A 49 -2.36 -5.40 5.87
C TRP A 49 -1.90 -5.22 7.32
N LYS A 50 -0.58 -5.10 7.55
CA LYS A 50 -0.04 -4.90 8.90
C LYS A 50 -0.57 -3.63 9.56
N LEU A 51 -0.63 -2.53 8.82
CA LEU A 51 -1.15 -1.26 9.32
C LEU A 51 -2.64 -1.33 9.60
N ALA A 52 -3.44 -1.95 8.74
CA ALA A 52 -4.87 -2.09 8.94
C ALA A 52 -5.21 -2.92 10.18
N VAL A 53 -4.50 -4.03 10.40
CA VAL A 53 -4.63 -4.85 11.61
C VAL A 53 -4.24 -4.03 12.84
N PHE A 54 -3.06 -3.41 12.83
CA PHE A 54 -2.57 -2.60 13.94
C PHE A 54 -3.53 -1.45 14.31
N VAL A 55 -4.03 -0.71 13.32
CA VAL A 55 -4.94 0.42 13.54
C VAL A 55 -6.28 -0.09 14.07
N THR A 56 -6.81 -1.18 13.51
CA THR A 56 -8.10 -1.72 13.98
C THR A 56 -7.99 -2.22 15.41
N GLU A 57 -6.96 -3.00 15.73
CA GLU A 57 -6.76 -3.53 17.09
C GLU A 57 -6.59 -2.39 18.11
N ARG A 58 -5.80 -1.37 17.76
CA ARG A 58 -5.45 -0.30 18.70
C ARG A 58 -6.57 0.72 18.91
N TYR A 59 -7.35 1.03 17.87
CA TYR A 59 -8.29 2.15 17.89
C TYR A 59 -9.76 1.74 17.79
N VAL A 60 -10.08 0.62 17.14
CA VAL A 60 -11.47 0.20 16.93
C VAL A 60 -11.89 -0.83 17.97
N VAL A 61 -11.06 -1.85 18.22
CA VAL A 61 -11.39 -2.92 19.19
C VAL A 61 -11.25 -2.42 20.63
N ARG A 62 -10.24 -1.59 20.92
CA ARG A 62 -10.00 -1.07 22.28
C ARG A 62 -11.06 -0.06 22.76
N GLN A 63 -11.82 0.54 21.84
CA GLN A 63 -12.84 1.55 22.16
C GLN A 63 -14.24 0.97 22.34
N ASN A 64 -14.41 -0.34 22.14
CA ASN A 64 -15.70 -1.05 22.17
C ASN A 64 -15.73 -2.05 23.32
#